data_AF-A0A2D4GY16-F1
#
_entry.id   AF-A0A2D4GY16-F1
#
_cell.length_a   1.000
_cell.length_b   1.000
_cell.length_c   1.000
_cell.angle_alpha   90.00
_cell.angle_beta   90.00
_cell.angle_gamma   90.00
#
_symmetry.space_group_name_H-M   'P 1'
#
loop_
_entity.id
_entity.type
_entity.pdbx_description
1 polymer ?
#
loop_
_entity_poly.entity_id
_entity_poly.type
_entity_poly.pdbx_seq_one_letter_code
_entity_poly.pdbx_strand_id
1 'polypeptide(L)'
;MPNNKHYASPASEGIQKLRNVLLAFSWRNPDIGYCQGLNRLAAIGLLYLEQEDAFWCLVAIVEVFMPRDYYTKTLLGSQVDQRVFKDLMNEKLPRLHAHFEQHRVDFSLITFNWFLVVFVDSVVSDLLFKRW
;
A
#
# COMPACT_ATOMS: atom_id res chain seq x y z
N MET A 1 8.18 -1.16 8.10
CA MET A 1 8.54 -2.33 8.94
C MET A 1 9.88 -2.09 9.64
N PRO A 2 9.92 -1.43 10.80
CA PRO A 2 11.17 -1.17 11.51
C PRO A 2 11.78 -2.41 12.18
N ASN A 3 10.99 -3.46 12.42
CA ASN A 3 11.41 -4.62 13.24
C ASN A 3 11.86 -5.85 12.42
N ASN A 4 11.99 -5.74 11.10
CA ASN A 4 12.48 -6.87 10.31
C ASN A 4 14.02 -6.82 10.23
N LYS A 5 14.67 -7.96 10.55
CA LYS A 5 16.13 -8.12 10.57
C LYS A 5 16.79 -7.73 9.24
N HIS A 6 16.09 -7.88 8.12
CA HIS A 6 16.58 -7.51 6.77
C HIS A 6 16.55 -6.01 6.47
N TYR A 7 15.90 -5.19 7.32
CA TYR A 7 15.79 -3.74 7.16
C TYR A 7 16.32 -2.97 8.38
N ALA A 8 16.97 -3.65 9.32
CA ALA A 8 17.39 -3.10 10.61
C ALA A 8 18.57 -2.11 10.53
N SER A 9 19.29 -2.09 9.41
CA SER A 9 20.42 -1.17 9.17
C SER A 9 20.36 -0.57 7.77
N PRO A 10 20.71 0.72 7.59
CA PRO A 10 20.79 1.35 6.26
C PRO A 10 21.73 0.64 5.28
N ALA A 11 22.69 -0.15 5.79
CA ALA A 11 23.65 -0.93 5.01
C ALA A 11 23.23 -2.40 4.80
N SER A 12 22.02 -2.77 5.22
CA SER A 12 21.52 -4.14 5.02
C SER A 12 21.23 -4.42 3.55
N GLU A 13 21.47 -5.65 3.12
CA GLU A 13 21.22 -6.12 1.75
C GLU A 13 19.75 -5.90 1.33
N GLY A 14 18.81 -6.03 2.28
CA GLY A 14 17.39 -5.80 2.04
C GLY A 14 17.08 -4.35 1.65
N ILE A 15 17.74 -3.37 2.26
CA ILE A 15 17.57 -1.95 1.90
C ILE A 15 18.11 -1.68 0.48
N GLN A 16 19.23 -2.31 0.10
CA GLN A 16 19.76 -2.16 -1.25
C GLN A 16 18.85 -2.81 -2.29
N LYS A 17 18.34 -4.03 -2.02
CA LYS A 17 17.39 -4.71 -2.91
C LYS A 17 16.11 -3.89 -3.10
N LEU A 18 15.58 -3.33 -2.02
CA LEU A 18 14.42 -2.45 -2.03
C LEU A 18 14.64 -1.20 -2.89
N ARG A 19 15.78 -0.52 -2.71
CA ARG A 19 16.13 0.67 -3.51
C ARG A 19 16.20 0.35 -5.00
N ASN A 20 16.83 -0.76 -5.37
CA ASN A 20 16.95 -1.17 -6.76
C ASN A 20 15.57 -1.43 -7.39
N VAL A 21 14.68 -2.15 -6.69
CA VAL A 21 13.31 -2.41 -7.18
C VAL A 21 12.53 -1.12 -7.39
N LEU A 22 12.56 -0.21 -6.41
CA LEU A 22 11.84 1.06 -6.50
C LEU A 22 12.41 1.99 -7.57
N LEU A 23 13.73 2.01 -7.74
CA LEU A 23 14.38 2.80 -8.78
C LEU A 23 14.00 2.26 -10.16
N ALA A 24 14.12 0.95 -10.37
CA ALA A 24 13.70 0.30 -11.60
C ALA A 24 12.22 0.57 -11.91
N PHE A 25 11.35 0.52 -10.91
CA PHE A 25 9.94 0.84 -11.06
C PHE A 25 9.72 2.30 -11.52
N SER A 26 10.39 3.25 -10.88
CA SER A 26 10.25 4.67 -11.24
C SER A 26 10.73 4.98 -12.67
N TRP A 27 11.68 4.20 -13.20
CA TRP A 27 12.10 4.29 -14.60
C TRP A 27 11.12 3.60 -15.55
N ARG A 28 10.53 2.47 -15.12
CA ARG A 28 9.53 1.72 -15.88
C ARG A 28 8.24 2.52 -16.10
N ASN A 29 7.83 3.29 -15.10
CA ASN A 29 6.61 4.09 -15.11
C ASN A 29 6.86 5.50 -14.57
N PRO A 30 7.35 6.44 -15.41
CA PRO A 30 7.68 7.80 -14.98
C PRO A 30 6.47 8.66 -14.56
N ASP A 31 5.27 8.32 -15.05
CA ASP A 31 4.03 9.04 -14.75
C ASP A 31 3.65 8.90 -13.27
N ILE A 32 3.85 7.70 -12.72
CA ILE A 32 3.73 7.42 -11.29
C ILE A 32 5.03 7.81 -10.57
N GLY A 33 6.18 7.38 -11.13
CA GLY A 33 7.48 7.51 -10.51
C GLY A 33 7.54 6.77 -9.17
N TYR A 34 7.73 7.51 -8.08
CA TYR A 34 7.70 6.97 -6.71
C TYR A 34 6.54 7.57 -5.91
N CYS A 35 5.70 6.69 -5.36
CA CYS A 35 4.61 7.05 -4.45
C CYS A 35 4.85 6.45 -3.05
N GLN A 36 4.44 7.16 -1.98
CA GLN A 36 4.80 6.92 -0.57
C GLN A 36 4.22 5.62 0.07
N GLY A 37 3.84 4.61 -0.71
CA GLY A 37 3.62 3.26 -0.20
C GLY A 37 4.11 2.13 -1.10
N LEU A 38 4.67 2.45 -2.27
CA LEU A 38 5.32 1.46 -3.12
C LEU A 38 6.50 0.80 -2.40
N ASN A 39 7.21 1.55 -1.56
CA ASN A 39 8.27 1.02 -0.71
C ASN A 39 7.78 -0.09 0.24
N ARG A 40 6.54 0.00 0.72
CA ARG A 40 5.99 -1.01 1.62
C ARG A 40 5.64 -2.26 0.85
N LEU A 41 4.94 -2.12 -0.28
CA LEU A 41 4.61 -3.23 -1.17
C LEU A 41 5.87 -3.98 -1.64
N ALA A 42 6.87 -3.24 -2.12
CA ALA A 42 8.15 -3.82 -2.53
C ALA A 42 8.89 -4.50 -1.36
N ALA A 43 8.87 -3.89 -0.18
CA ALA A 43 9.52 -4.46 1.00
C ALA A 43 8.87 -5.78 1.44
N ILE A 44 7.55 -5.94 1.32
CA ILE A 44 6.87 -7.22 1.58
C ILE A 44 7.16 -8.23 0.47
N GLY A 45 7.11 -7.83 -0.80
CA GLY A 45 7.46 -8.72 -1.92
C GLY A 45 8.84 -9.35 -1.72
N LEU A 46 9.83 -8.53 -1.34
CA LEU A 46 11.20 -8.96 -1.06
C LEU A 46 11.37 -9.88 0.18
N LEU A 47 10.33 -10.08 0.99
CA LEU A 47 10.37 -11.08 2.07
C LEU A 47 10.14 -12.51 1.58
N TYR A 48 9.46 -12.65 0.43
CA TYR A 48 9.00 -13.95 -0.08
C TYR A 48 9.50 -14.25 -1.49
N LEU A 49 9.95 -13.22 -2.21
CA LEU A 49 10.34 -13.30 -3.62
C LEU A 49 11.78 -12.84 -3.80
N GLU A 50 12.41 -13.35 -4.85
CA GLU A 50 13.68 -12.81 -5.34
C GLU A 50 13.48 -11.40 -5.90
N GLN A 51 14.58 -10.66 -6.06
CA GLN A 51 14.54 -9.24 -6.43
C GLN A 51 13.77 -8.95 -7.72
N GLU A 52 13.97 -9.77 -8.75
CA GLU A 52 13.31 -9.60 -10.05
C GLU A 52 11.81 -9.91 -9.96
N ASP A 53 11.45 -11.00 -9.28
CA ASP A 53 10.05 -11.38 -9.06
C ASP A 53 9.31 -10.33 -8.22
N ALA A 54 9.98 -9.78 -7.19
CA ALA A 54 9.42 -8.69 -6.38
C ALA A 54 9.17 -7.42 -7.22
N PHE A 55 10.02 -7.14 -8.22
CA PHE A 55 9.79 -6.05 -9.16
C PHE A 55 8.57 -6.30 -10.04
N TRP A 56 8.46 -7.48 -10.67
CA TRP A 56 7.30 -7.78 -11.51
C TRP A 56 6.00 -7.88 -10.71
N CYS A 57 6.06 -8.35 -9.47
CA CYS A 57 4.94 -8.32 -8.54
C CYS A 57 4.48 -6.89 -8.25
N LEU A 58 5.41 -5.97 -7.96
CA LEU A 58 5.09 -4.55 -7.76
C LEU A 58 4.44 -3.95 -9.02
N VAL A 59 4.98 -4.24 -10.20
CA VAL A 59 4.42 -3.79 -11.48
C VAL A 59 3.00 -4.31 -11.67
N ALA A 60 2.76 -5.60 -11.42
CA ALA A 60 1.42 -6.18 -11.53
C ALA A 60 0.42 -5.53 -10.55
N ILE A 61 0.81 -5.33 -9.29
CA ILE A 61 -0.03 -4.65 -8.30
C ILE A 61 -0.41 -3.25 -8.80
N VAL A 62 0.57 -2.45 -9.21
CA VAL A 62 0.34 -1.04 -9.54
C VAL A 62 -0.33 -0.83 -10.89
N GLU A 63 0.05 -1.59 -11.91
CA GLU A 63 -0.38 -1.34 -13.31
C GLU A 63 -1.56 -2.21 -13.74
N VAL A 64 -1.77 -3.37 -13.10
CA VAL A 64 -2.82 -4.34 -13.51
C VAL A 64 -3.97 -4.39 -12.52
N PHE A 65 -3.67 -4.50 -11.22
CA PHE A 65 -4.70 -4.71 -10.20
C PHE A 65 -5.28 -3.40 -9.67
N MET A 66 -4.43 -2.42 -9.40
CA MET A 66 -4.88 -1.16 -8.81
C MET A 66 -5.55 -0.27 -9.87
N PRO A 67 -6.56 0.53 -9.49
CA PRO A 67 -7.23 1.42 -10.42
C PRO A 67 -6.24 2.39 -11.09
N ARG A 68 -6.62 2.89 -12.27
CA ARG A 68 -5.87 3.99 -12.89
C ARG A 68 -5.85 5.19 -11.95
N ASP A 69 -4.76 5.95 -12.01
CA ASP A 69 -4.57 7.16 -11.20
C ASP A 69 -4.53 6.94 -9.68
N TYR A 70 -4.33 5.70 -9.22
CA TYR A 70 -4.26 5.40 -7.79
C TYR A 70 -3.02 5.97 -7.12
N TYR A 71 -1.87 5.79 -7.76
CA TYR A 71 -0.55 6.18 -7.25
C TYR A 71 0.04 7.41 -7.95
N THR A 72 -0.74 8.09 -8.79
CA THR A 72 -0.30 9.35 -9.43
C THR A 72 -0.14 10.45 -8.40
N LYS A 73 0.49 11.57 -8.78
CA LYS A 73 0.75 12.70 -7.87
C LYS A 73 -0.52 13.29 -7.22
N THR A 74 -1.66 13.16 -7.89
CA THR A 74 -2.96 13.64 -7.38
C THR A 74 -3.67 12.61 -6.52
N LEU A 75 -3.28 11.32 -6.61
CA LEU A 75 -3.90 10.20 -5.89
C LEU A 75 -5.42 10.16 -6.10
N LEU A 76 -5.88 10.56 -7.29
CA LEU A 76 -7.31 10.73 -7.57
C LEU A 76 -8.08 9.42 -7.38
N GLY A 77 -7.54 8.30 -7.87
CA GLY A 77 -8.13 6.98 -7.66
C GLY A 77 -8.25 6.63 -6.17
N SER A 78 -7.22 6.93 -5.38
CA SER A 78 -7.23 6.71 -3.93
C SER A 78 -8.30 7.55 -3.22
N GLN A 79 -8.47 8.82 -3.63
CA GLN A 79 -9.48 9.71 -3.05
C GLN A 79 -10.91 9.25 -3.35
N VAL A 80 -11.15 8.75 -4.57
CA VAL A 80 -12.44 8.17 -4.97
C VAL A 80 -12.79 6.98 -4.08
N ASP A 81 -11.85 6.05 -3.88
CA ASP A 81 -12.04 4.89 -3.00
C ASP A 81 -12.36 5.30 -1.56
N GLN A 82 -11.65 6.31 -1.02
CA GLN A 82 -11.95 6.81 0.32
C GLN A 82 -13.37 7.36 0.42
N ARG A 83 -13.86 8.06 -0.61
CA ARG A 83 -15.22 8.57 -0.63
C ARG A 83 -16.26 7.45 -0.67
N VAL A 84 -16.05 6.48 -1.55
CA VAL A 84 -16.92 5.29 -1.63
C VAL A 84 -16.92 4.54 -0.30
N PHE A 85 -15.76 4.42 0.36
CA PHE A 85 -15.68 3.80 1.68
C PHE A 85 -16.44 4.59 2.76
N LYS A 86 -16.41 5.94 2.72
CA LYS A 86 -17.24 6.77 3.62
C LYS A 86 -18.73 6.52 3.41
N ASP A 87 -19.18 6.46 2.16
CA ASP A 87 -20.58 6.21 1.83
C ASP A 87 -21.02 4.81 2.32
N LEU A 88 -20.19 3.78 2.10
CA LEU A 88 -20.42 2.42 2.60
C LEU A 88 -20.44 2.34 4.12
N MET A 89 -19.57 3.06 4.82
CA MET A 89 -19.56 3.13 6.27
C MET A 89 -20.86 3.74 6.81
N ASN A 90 -21.37 4.78 6.17
CA ASN A 90 -22.64 5.39 6.54
C ASN A 90 -23.82 4.43 6.27
N GLU A 91 -23.81 3.72 5.14
CA GLU A 91 -24.88 2.78 4.78
C GLU A 91 -24.89 1.52 5.65
N LYS A 92 -23.72 0.89 5.84
CA LYS A 92 -23.62 -0.43 6.47
C LYS A 92 -23.35 -0.36 7.98
N LEU A 93 -22.67 0.68 8.45
CA LEU A 93 -22.27 0.87 9.84
C LEU A 93 -22.65 2.28 10.36
N PRO A 94 -23.92 2.71 10.24
CA PRO A 94 -24.34 4.08 10.53
C PRO A 94 -24.04 4.50 11.97
N ARG A 95 -24.12 3.57 12.93
CA ARG A 95 -23.79 3.82 14.35
C ARG A 95 -22.31 4.19 14.53
N LEU A 96 -21.42 3.50 13.83
CA LEU A 96 -19.98 3.75 13.90
C LEU A 96 -19.61 5.02 13.16
N HIS A 97 -20.20 5.24 11.98
CA HIS A 97 -20.03 6.47 11.23
C HIS A 97 -20.46 7.70 12.06
N ALA A 98 -21.64 7.67 12.67
CA ALA A 98 -22.12 8.75 13.54
C ALA A 98 -21.19 8.98 14.76
N HIS A 99 -20.62 7.92 15.32
CA HIS A 99 -19.65 8.05 16.42
C HIS A 99 -18.38 8.76 15.97
N PHE A 100 -17.82 8.43 14.81
CA PHE A 100 -16.65 9.14 14.28
C PHE A 100 -16.95 10.62 13.99
N GLU A 101 -18.11 10.91 13.39
CA GLU A 101 -18.56 12.29 13.13
C GLU A 101 -18.72 13.09 14.44
N GLN A 102 -19.33 12.49 15.47
CA GLN A 102 -19.50 13.12 16.79
C GLN A 102 -18.14 13.52 17.40
N HIS A 103 -17.12 12.69 17.22
CA HIS A 103 -15.77 12.94 17.73
C HIS A 103 -14.86 13.70 16.73
N ARG A 104 -15.38 14.10 15.57
CA ARG A 104 -14.63 14.76 14.48
C ARG A 104 -13.39 13.98 14.05
N VAL A 105 -13.51 12.65 14.04
CA VAL A 105 -12.43 11.74 13.63
C VAL A 105 -12.60 11.44 12.14
N ASP A 106 -11.68 11.97 11.32
CA ASP A 106 -11.61 11.56 9.92
C ASP A 106 -10.87 10.23 9.79
N PHE A 107 -11.64 9.14 9.77
CA PHE A 107 -11.10 7.80 9.60
C PHE A 107 -10.42 7.59 8.24
N SER A 108 -10.65 8.46 7.25
CA SER A 108 -9.92 8.39 5.98
C SER A 108 -8.42 8.55 6.13
N LEU A 109 -7.94 9.26 7.16
CA LEU A 109 -6.50 9.36 7.41
C LEU A 109 -5.87 8.00 7.75
N ILE A 110 -6.64 7.12 8.39
CA ILE A 110 -6.22 5.76 8.77
C ILE A 110 -6.42 4.82 7.58
N THR A 111 -7.61 4.82 6.98
CA THR A 111 -7.97 3.90 5.91
C THR A 111 -7.26 4.22 4.60
N PHE A 112 -6.84 5.47 4.37
CA PHE A 112 -6.05 5.83 3.20
C PHE A 112 -4.76 5.01 3.11
N ASN A 113 -4.03 4.88 4.23
CA ASN A 113 -2.83 4.07 4.25
C ASN A 113 -3.14 2.59 3.96
N TRP A 114 -4.20 2.04 4.56
CA TRP A 114 -4.60 0.65 4.34
C TRP A 114 -4.82 0.33 2.87
N PHE A 115 -5.55 1.17 2.15
CA PHE A 115 -5.80 0.92 0.73
C PHE A 115 -4.53 1.13 -0.11
N LEU A 116 -3.75 2.15 0.22
CA LEU A 116 -2.52 2.48 -0.52
C LEU A 116 -1.47 1.36 -0.46
N VAL A 117 -1.40 0.65 0.66
CA VAL A 117 -0.53 -0.54 0.82
C VAL A 117 -1.28 -1.86 0.67
N VAL A 118 -2.47 -1.87 0.06
CA VAL A 118 -3.28 -3.08 -0.20
C VAL A 118 -3.43 -3.96 1.06
N PHE A 119 -3.64 -3.31 2.20
CA PHE A 119 -3.84 -3.90 3.53
C PHE A 119 -2.68 -4.77 4.03
N VAL A 120 -1.52 -4.74 3.38
CA VAL A 120 -0.39 -5.60 3.75
C VAL A 120 0.18 -5.26 5.14
N ASP A 121 -0.12 -4.08 5.66
CA ASP A 121 0.26 -3.66 7.03
C ASP A 121 -0.77 -3.95 8.10
N SER A 122 -2.05 -3.99 7.71
CA SER A 122 -3.17 -4.19 8.61
C SER A 122 -3.57 -5.66 8.74
N VAL A 123 -3.21 -6.50 7.76
CA VAL A 123 -3.35 -7.94 7.84
C VAL A 123 -2.04 -8.55 8.30
N VAL A 124 -1.92 -8.74 9.62
CA VAL A 124 -0.86 -9.57 10.22
C VAL A 124 -0.83 -10.92 9.47
N SER A 125 0.39 -11.37 9.18
CA SER A 125 0.77 -12.48 8.30
C SER A 125 -0.03 -13.79 8.43
N ASP A 126 -0.79 -13.99 9.51
CA ASP A 126 -1.53 -15.22 9.77
C ASP A 126 -2.84 -15.38 8.97
N LEU A 127 -3.41 -14.30 8.41
CA LEU A 127 -4.67 -14.35 7.67
C LEU A 127 -4.52 -14.33 6.14
N LEU A 128 -3.40 -13.83 5.60
CA LEU A 128 -3.16 -13.78 4.15
C LEU A 128 -2.83 -15.16 3.55
N PHE A 129 -2.12 -16.02 4.28
CA PHE A 129 -1.66 -17.33 3.78
C PHE A 129 -2.70 -18.45 3.79
N LYS A 130 -3.89 -18.24 4.37
CA LYS A 130 -4.92 -19.29 4.46
C LYS A 130 -5.95 -19.27 3.33
N ARG A 131 -5.85 -18.31 2.40
CA ARG A 131 -6.85 -18.10 1.33
C ARG A 131 -6.28 -17.78 -0.06
N TRP A 132 -4.96 -17.72 -0.24
CA TRP A 132 -4.31 -17.84 -1.55
C TRP A 132 -4.01 -19.31 -1.82
#